data_AF-A0A660ZA43-F1
#
_entry.id   AF-A0A660ZA43-F1
#
_cell.length_a   1.000
_cell.length_b   1.000
_cell.length_c   1.000
_cell.angle_alpha   90.00
_cell.angle_beta   90.00
_cell.angle_gamma   90.00
#
_symmetry.space_group_name_H-M   'P 1'
#
loop_
_entity.id
_entity.type
_entity.pdbx_description
1 polymer ?
#
loop_
_entity_poly.entity_id
_entity_poly.type
_entity_poly.pdbx_seq_one_letter_code
_entity_poly.pdbx_strand_id
1 'polypeptide(L)'
;MNKLSLKDLESIKLEFVFWSAPHLREPDKFIKFFEKHRDVVLREFIANGRMIDTLKLFSIEEIQEGLERFERQIPKRRRELWEDFLDAYLNR
;
A
#
# COMPACT_ATOMS: atom_id res chain seq x y z
N MET A 1 15.36 -9.17 3.73
CA MET A 1 13.93 -8.77 3.71
C MET A 1 13.41 -8.78 5.14
N ASN A 2 12.92 -7.65 5.64
CA ASN A 2 12.20 -7.62 6.92
C ASN A 2 10.90 -8.42 6.75
N LYS A 3 10.66 -9.41 7.62
CA LYS A 3 9.40 -10.15 7.64
C LYS A 3 8.32 -9.28 8.26
N LEU A 4 7.19 -9.18 7.56
CA LEU A 4 6.00 -8.52 8.08
C LEU A 4 5.45 -9.30 9.28
N SER A 5 5.16 -8.61 10.38
CA SER A 5 4.64 -9.21 11.60
C SER A 5 3.18 -8.86 11.86
N LEU A 6 2.52 -9.62 12.73
CA LEU A 6 1.15 -9.30 13.17
C LEU A 6 1.04 -7.92 13.82
N LYS A 7 2.09 -7.49 14.54
CA LYS A 7 2.14 -6.19 15.20
C LYS A 7 2.10 -5.03 14.20
N ASP A 8 2.71 -5.21 13.03
CA ASP A 8 2.69 -4.21 11.97
C ASP A 8 1.27 -4.00 11.41
N LEU A 9 0.40 -5.00 11.54
CA LEU A 9 -0.95 -5.02 10.99
C LEU A 9 -2.03 -4.49 11.95
N GLU A 10 -1.76 -4.41 13.26
CA GLU A 10 -2.77 -4.00 14.28
C GLU A 10 -3.44 -2.66 13.97
N SER A 11 -2.70 -1.74 13.34
CA SER A 11 -3.17 -0.39 13.02
C SER A 11 -3.53 -0.17 11.55
N ILE A 12 -3.35 -1.19 10.71
CA ILE A 12 -3.57 -1.13 9.26
C ILE A 12 -5.01 -1.53 8.92
N LYS A 13 -5.71 -0.67 8.17
CA LYS A 13 -7.11 -0.92 7.82
C LYS A 13 -7.21 -1.67 6.49
N LEU A 14 -6.99 -3.00 6.54
CA LEU A 14 -7.06 -3.89 5.38
C LEU A 14 -8.44 -3.92 4.71
N GLU A 15 -9.50 -3.58 5.42
CA GLU A 15 -10.87 -3.52 4.89
C GLU A 15 -11.05 -2.52 3.75
N PHE A 16 -10.31 -1.40 3.75
CA PHE A 16 -10.34 -0.43 2.65
C PHE A 16 -9.58 -0.91 1.42
N VAL A 17 -8.49 -1.65 1.65
CA VAL A 17 -7.61 -2.15 0.60
C VAL A 17 -8.24 -3.36 -0.10
N PHE A 18 -8.75 -4.33 0.68
CA PHE A 18 -9.27 -5.61 0.18
C PHE A 18 -10.77 -5.75 0.45
N TRP A 19 -11.55 -4.77 0.01
CA TRP A 19 -13.01 -4.81 0.15
C TRP A 19 -13.64 -5.97 -0.65
N SER A 20 -13.11 -6.29 -1.83
CA SER A 20 -13.58 -7.40 -2.67
C SER A 20 -12.96 -8.76 -2.33
N ALA A 21 -11.94 -8.80 -1.46
CA ALA A 21 -11.26 -10.02 -1.03
C ALA A 21 -11.26 -10.15 0.51
N PRO A 22 -12.41 -10.48 1.14
CA PRO A 22 -12.53 -10.52 2.61
C PRO A 22 -11.53 -11.43 3.32
N HIS A 23 -11.12 -12.53 2.67
CA HIS A 23 -10.13 -13.46 3.21
C HIS A 23 -8.73 -12.82 3.37
N LEU A 24 -8.41 -11.76 2.62
CA LEU A 24 -7.16 -11.01 2.78
C LEU A 24 -7.24 -9.96 3.90
N ARG A 25 -8.38 -9.83 4.58
CA ARG A 25 -8.51 -8.99 5.78
C ARG A 25 -8.06 -9.70 7.05
N GLU A 26 -7.90 -11.03 6.99
CA GLU A 26 -7.33 -11.83 8.07
C GLU A 26 -5.80 -11.68 8.07
N PRO A 27 -5.18 -11.25 9.19
CA PRO A 27 -3.73 -10.95 9.24
C PRO A 27 -2.84 -12.08 8.71
N ASP A 28 -3.08 -13.33 9.14
CA ASP A 28 -2.25 -14.47 8.72
C ASP A 28 -2.33 -14.76 7.22
N LYS A 29 -3.53 -14.57 6.63
CA LYS A 29 -3.73 -14.74 5.18
C LYS A 29 -3.09 -13.59 4.41
N PHE A 30 -3.20 -12.37 4.94
CA PHE A 30 -2.55 -11.20 4.36
C PHE A 30 -1.03 -11.34 4.35
N ILE A 31 -0.41 -11.75 5.46
CA ILE A 31 1.05 -11.92 5.54
C ILE A 31 1.54 -12.89 4.47
N LYS A 32 0.90 -14.06 4.35
CA LYS A 32 1.24 -15.05 3.32
C LYS A 32 1.06 -14.50 1.91
N PHE A 33 -0.01 -13.74 1.67
CA PHE A 33 -0.28 -13.12 0.38
C PHE A 33 0.75 -12.04 0.05
N PHE A 34 1.10 -11.20 1.02
CA PHE A 34 2.06 -10.12 0.91
C PHE A 34 3.45 -10.62 0.54
N GLU A 35 3.92 -11.70 1.18
CA GLU A 35 5.23 -12.29 0.88
C GLU A 35 5.32 -12.81 -0.56
N LYS A 36 4.21 -13.33 -1.11
CA LYS A 36 4.17 -13.93 -2.45
C LYS A 36 3.81 -12.93 -3.55
N HIS A 37 3.06 -11.88 -3.21
CA HIS A 37 2.41 -10.98 -4.17
C HIS A 37 2.61 -9.50 -3.78
N ARG A 38 3.81 -9.14 -3.32
CA ARG A 38 4.15 -7.78 -2.84
C ARG A 38 3.73 -6.68 -3.81
N ASP A 39 3.99 -6.84 -5.10
CA ASP A 39 3.61 -5.87 -6.14
C ASP A 39 2.10 -5.60 -6.21
N VAL A 40 1.29 -6.67 -6.10
CA VAL A 40 -0.17 -6.55 -6.08
C VAL A 40 -0.59 -5.79 -4.83
N VAL A 41 0.01 -6.10 -3.68
CA VAL A 41 -0.31 -5.41 -2.44
C VAL A 41 0.08 -3.94 -2.51
N LEU A 42 1.28 -3.60 -3.01
CA LEU A 42 1.72 -2.23 -3.20
C LEU A 42 0.71 -1.44 -4.04
N ARG A 43 0.29 -1.99 -5.20
CA ARG A 43 -0.72 -1.38 -6.06
C ARG A 43 -2.04 -1.13 -5.31
N GLU A 44 -2.56 -2.16 -4.62
CA GLU A 44 -3.83 -2.04 -3.88
C GLU A 44 -3.74 -1.00 -2.75
N PHE A 45 -2.61 -0.93 -2.05
CA PHE A 45 -2.41 0.07 -1.00
C PHE A 45 -2.30 1.49 -1.58
N ILE A 46 -1.58 1.69 -2.69
CA ILE A 46 -1.52 3.00 -3.36
C ILE A 46 -2.91 3.43 -3.85
N ALA A 47 -3.67 2.52 -4.46
CA ALA A 47 -4.98 2.82 -5.04
C ALA A 47 -6.08 3.02 -3.98
N ASN A 48 -6.11 2.18 -2.95
CA ASN A 48 -7.27 2.07 -2.05
C ASN A 48 -6.93 2.33 -0.58
N GLY A 49 -5.67 2.17 -0.20
CA GLY A 49 -5.20 2.31 1.18
C GLY A 49 -5.19 3.73 1.70
N ARG A 50 -5.07 3.85 3.02
CA ARG A 50 -4.72 5.12 3.67
C ARG A 50 -3.22 5.35 3.47
N MET A 51 -2.81 6.59 3.22
CA MET A 51 -1.40 6.94 3.04
C MET A 51 -0.53 6.50 4.23
N ILE A 52 -0.97 6.80 5.45
CA ILE A 52 -0.25 6.41 6.67
C ILE A 52 -0.10 4.90 6.83
N ASP A 53 -1.04 4.10 6.32
CA ASP A 53 -0.93 2.64 6.38
C ASP A 53 0.00 2.10 5.29
N THR A 54 -0.01 2.74 4.12
CA THR A 54 0.89 2.41 3.01
C THR A 54 2.35 2.68 3.40
N LEU A 55 2.61 3.83 4.03
CA LEU A 55 3.93 4.22 4.54
C LEU A 55 4.47 3.33 5.67
N LYS A 56 3.62 2.54 6.33
CA LYS A 56 4.08 1.54 7.32
C LYS A 56 4.63 0.28 6.66
N LEU A 57 4.23 -0.01 5.41
CA LEU A 57 4.53 -1.27 4.71
C LEU A 57 5.51 -1.11 3.55
N PHE A 58 5.60 0.10 3.00
CA PHE A 58 6.36 0.40 1.80
C PHE A 58 7.15 1.69 2.01
N SER A 59 8.39 1.70 1.50
CA SER A 59 9.21 2.91 1.51
C SER A 59 8.69 3.96 0.51
N ILE A 60 9.20 5.18 0.61
CA ILE A 60 8.86 6.25 -0.33
C ILE A 60 9.28 5.89 -1.75
N GLU A 61 10.46 5.29 -1.90
CA GLU A 61 11.00 4.82 -3.18
C GLU A 61 10.09 3.74 -3.79
N GLU A 62 9.66 2.75 -3.00
CA GLU A 62 8.71 1.72 -3.45
C GLU A 62 7.37 2.35 -3.91
N ILE A 63 6.90 3.38 -3.21
CA ILE A 63 5.65 4.07 -3.57
C ILE A 63 5.84 4.85 -4.88
N GLN A 64 6.96 5.57 -5.05
CA GLN A 64 7.28 6.30 -6.28
C GLN A 64 7.34 5.37 -7.49
N GLU A 65 8.12 4.30 -7.39
CA GLU A 65 8.21 3.27 -8.42
C GLU A 65 6.83 2.64 -8.71
N GLY A 66 6.04 2.39 -7.66
CA GLY A 66 4.68 1.86 -7.79
C GLY A 66 3.72 2.80 -8.52
N LEU A 67 3.79 4.11 -8.26
CA LEU A 67 2.98 5.10 -8.96
C LEU A 67 3.27 5.10 -10.46
N GLU A 68 4.55 5.07 -10.86
CA GLU A 68 4.94 4.99 -12.27
C GLU A 68 4.52 3.66 -12.90
N ARG A 69 4.87 2.55 -12.25
CA ARG A 69 4.64 1.19 -12.77
C ARG A 69 3.15 0.86 -12.92
N PHE A 70 2.30 1.37 -12.04
CA PHE A 70 0.86 1.07 -12.01
C PHE A 70 -0.01 2.25 -12.45
N GLU A 71 0.53 3.22 -13.17
CA GLU A 71 -0.15 4.46 -13.59
C GLU A 71 -1.58 4.25 -14.09
N ARG A 72 -1.79 3.28 -14.99
CA ARG A 72 -3.11 3.00 -15.60
C ARG A 72 -4.10 2.29 -14.68
N GLN A 73 -3.62 1.74 -13.56
CA GLN A 73 -4.42 0.94 -12.63
C GLN A 73 -4.79 1.73 -11.37
N ILE A 74 -4.08 2.82 -11.09
CA ILE A 74 -4.34 3.68 -9.94
C ILE A 74 -5.35 4.77 -10.34
N PRO A 75 -6.44 4.99 -9.60
CA PRO A 75 -7.36 6.08 -9.88
C PRO A 75 -6.66 7.45 -9.90
N LYS A 76 -6.93 8.28 -10.92
CA LYS A 76 -6.23 9.56 -11.13
C LYS A 76 -6.13 10.42 -9.86
N ARG A 77 -7.26 10.60 -9.16
CA ARG A 77 -7.33 11.40 -7.91
C ARG A 77 -6.43 10.84 -6.80
N ARG A 78 -6.25 9.52 -6.73
CA ARG A 78 -5.37 8.88 -5.76
C ARG A 78 -3.91 9.10 -6.10
N ARG A 79 -3.57 9.05 -7.38
CA ARG A 79 -2.24 9.37 -7.88
C ARG A 79 -1.89 10.83 -7.56
N GLU A 80 -2.74 11.78 -7.93
CA GLU A 80 -2.53 13.22 -7.64
C GLU A 80 -2.30 13.47 -6.15
N LEU A 81 -3.10 12.82 -5.28
CA LEU A 81 -2.92 12.92 -3.83
C LEU A 81 -1.52 12.46 -3.38
N TRP A 82 -1.04 11.33 -3.92
CA TRP A 82 0.29 10.82 -3.61
C TRP A 82 1.40 11.72 -4.16
N GLU A 83 1.25 12.24 -5.38
CA GLU A 83 2.20 13.18 -5.98
C GLU A 83 2.30 14.46 -5.14
N ASP A 84 1.17 15.04 -4.72
CA ASP A 84 1.13 16.21 -3.83
C ASP A 84 1.83 15.93 -2.48
N PHE A 85 1.59 14.74 -1.90
CA PHE A 85 2.23 14.34 -0.65
C PHE A 85 3.74 14.18 -0.80
N LEU A 86 4.20 13.52 -1.87
CA LEU A 86 5.62 13.28 -2.13
C LEU A 86 6.36 14.59 -2.38
N ASP A 87 5.76 15.51 -3.12
CA ASP A 87 6.31 16.85 -3.34
C ASP A 87 6.47 17.62 -2.01
N ALA A 88 5.46 17.58 -1.14
CA ALA A 88 5.52 18.21 0.16
C ALA A 88 6.50 17.54 1.15
N TYR A 89 6.72 16.23 1.03
CA TYR A 89 7.60 15.44 1.90
C TYR A 89 9.07 15.59 1.52
N LEU A 90 9.39 15.62 0.22
CA LEU A 90 10.77 15.63 -0.29
C LEU A 90 11.37 17.04 -0.40
N ASN A 91 10.55 18.09 -0.53
CA ASN A 91 11.01 19.48 -0.60
C ASN A 91 11.05 20.19 0.77
N ARG A 92 11.01 19.42 1.87
CA ARG A 92 11.21 19.90 3.24
C ARG A 92 12.53 19.42 3.81
#